data_AF-A0A0P1IRZ2-F1
#
_entry.id   AF-A0A0P1IRZ2-F1
#
_cell.length_a   1.000
_cell.length_b   1.000
_cell.length_c   1.000
_cell.angle_alpha   90.00
_cell.angle_beta   90.00
_cell.angle_gamma   90.00
#
_symmetry.space_group_name_H-M   'P 1'
#
loop_
_entity.id
_entity.type
_entity.pdbx_description
1 polymer ?
#
loop_
_entity_poly.entity_id
_entity_poly.type
_entity_poly.pdbx_seq_one_letter_code
_entity_poly.pdbx_strand_id
1 'polypeptide(L)' 'MIGRKGMNLFAVMAAVIFLLVYTLPTLKSAQDAEACAADGGRWVHSEGVCEK' A
#
# COMPACT_ATOMS: atom_id res chain seq x y z
N MET A 1 -27.72 7.18 -28.59
CA MET A 1 -27.48 7.42 -27.16
C MET A 1 -26.80 6.18 -26.59
N ILE A 2 -25.48 6.24 -26.43
CA ILE A 2 -24.67 5.14 -25.90
C ILE A 2 -25.08 4.93 -24.45
N GLY A 3 -25.64 3.73 -24.20
CA GLY A 3 -26.14 3.35 -22.89
C GLY A 3 -25.01 3.47 -21.86
N ARG A 4 -25.14 4.45 -20.97
CA ARG A 4 -24.44 4.47 -19.68
C ARG A 4 -24.96 3.29 -18.87
N LYS A 5 -24.42 2.11 -19.19
CA LYS A 5 -24.59 0.86 -18.46
C LYS A 5 -23.94 1.11 -17.10
N GLY A 6 -24.76 1.18 -16.06
CA GLY A 6 -24.33 1.42 -14.69
C GLY A 6 -23.15 0.52 -14.35
N MET A 7 -21.97 1.11 -14.27
CA MET A 7 -20.76 0.43 -13.83
C MET A 7 -21.01 0.17 -12.34
N ASN A 8 -21.37 -1.08 -12.02
CA ASN A 8 -21.81 -1.47 -10.68
C ASN A 8 -20.88 -0.87 -9.63
N LEU A 9 -21.42 -0.06 -8.72
CA LEU A 9 -20.67 0.61 -7.65
C LEU A 9 -19.78 -0.39 -6.90
N PHE A 10 -20.23 -1.63 -6.80
CA PHE A 10 -19.48 -2.78 -6.27
C PHE A 10 -18.16 -3.06 -6.98
N ALA A 11 -18.09 -2.95 -8.31
CA ALA A 11 -16.86 -3.15 -9.06
C ALA A 11 -15.84 -2.04 -8.78
N VAL A 12 -16.31 -0.80 -8.62
CA VAL A 12 -15.46 0.34 -8.25
C VAL A 12 -14.94 0.15 -6.82
N MET A 13 -15.83 -0.19 -5.88
CA MET A 13 -15.44 -0.46 -4.49
C MET A 13 -14.45 -1.62 -4.39
N ALA A 14 -14.66 -2.72 -5.13
CA ALA A 14 -13.74 -3.84 -5.18
C ALA A 14 -12.37 -3.43 -5.73
N ALA A 15 -12.33 -2.64 -6.81
CA ALA A 15 -11.08 -2.14 -7.38
C ALA A 15 -10.32 -1.22 -6.41
N VAL A 16 -11.02 -0.34 -5.68
CA VAL A 16 -10.42 0.53 -4.67
C VAL A 16 -9.86 -0.27 -3.51
N ILE A 17 -10.60 -1.27 -3.01
CA ILE A 17 -10.12 -2.18 -1.96
C ILE A 17 -8.90 -2.96 -2.45
N PHE A 18 -8.93 -3.45 -3.69
CA PHE A 18 -7.81 -4.18 -4.28
C PHE A 18 -6.57 -3.29 -4.39
N LEU A 19 -6.72 -2.05 -4.85
CA LEU A 19 -5.63 -1.08 -4.86
C LEU A 19 -5.10 -0.85 -3.45
N LEU A 20 -5.96 -0.54 -2.48
CA LEU A 20 -5.55 -0.31 -1.09
C LEU A 20 -4.80 -1.51 -0.50
N VAL A 21 -5.31 -2.74 -0.63
CA VAL A 21 -4.64 -3.93 -0.08
C VAL A 21 -3.25 -4.15 -0.67
N TYR A 22 -3.04 -3.80 -1.94
CA TYR A 22 -1.74 -3.98 -2.60
C TYR A 22 -0.80 -2.76 -2.46
N THR A 23 -1.34 -1.54 -2.37
CA THR A 23 -0.53 -0.30 -2.27
C THR A 23 -0.22 0.10 -0.84
N LEU A 24 -1.12 -0.19 0.12
CA LEU A 24 -0.89 0.13 1.54
C LEU A 24 0.33 -0.59 2.14
N PRO A 25 0.58 -1.89 1.92
CA PRO A 25 1.76 -2.54 2.48
C PRO A 25 3.05 -1.94 1.92
N THR A 26 3.08 -1.55 0.64
CA THR A 26 4.24 -0.90 0.02
C THR A 26 4.50 0.49 0.61
N LEU A 27 3.45 1.28 0.84
CA LEU A 27 3.55 2.59 1.52
C LEU A 27 4.02 2.43 2.98
N LYS A 28 3.48 1.43 3.69
CA LYS A 28 3.84 1.17 5.08
C LYS A 28 5.31 0.75 5.24
N SER A 29 5.81 -0.12 4.36
CA SER A 29 7.22 -0.53 4.38
C SER A 29 8.20 0.62 4.11
N ALA A 30 7.79 1.63 3.34
CA ALA A 30 8.59 2.83 3.12
C ALA A 30 8.63 3.71 4.38
N GLN A 31 7.49 3.90 5.04
CA GLN A 31 7.43 4.66 6.30
C GLN A 31 8.21 3.98 7.43
N ASP A 32 8.11 2.65 7.55
CA ASP A 32 8.84 1.89 8.57
C ASP A 32 10.37 1.97 8.32
N ALA A 33 10.80 2.03 7.05
CA ALA A 33 12.20 2.25 6.68
C ALA A 33 12.71 3.65 7.05
N GLU A 34 11.91 4.68 6.78
CA GLU A 34 12.24 6.07 7.13
C GLU A 34 12.33 6.25 8.65
N ALA A 35 11.40 5.66 9.41
CA ALA A 35 11.41 5.67 10.87
C ALA A 35 12.67 4.97 11.41
N CYS A 36 13.01 3.80 10.88
CA CYS A 36 14.22 3.07 11.24
C CYS A 36 15.50 3.87 10.98
N ALA A 37 15.58 4.52 9.82
CA ALA A 37 16.71 5.38 9.46
C ALA A 37 16.80 6.62 10.38
N ALA A 38 15.66 7.20 10.76
CA ALA A 38 15.61 8.31 11.72
C ALA A 38 16.11 7.91 13.12
N ASP A 39 15.86 6.67 13.54
CA ASP A 39 16.37 6.07 14.79
C ASP A 39 17.84 5.62 14.72
N GLY A 40 18.50 5.83 13.57
CA GLY A 40 19.89 5.48 13.30
C GLY A 40 20.14 4.00 12.98
N GLY A 41 19.07 3.24 12.74
CA GLY A 41 19.14 1.82 12.36
C GLY A 41 19.25 1.62 10.84
N ARG A 42 19.49 0.36 10.44
CA ARG A 42 19.48 -0.09 9.06
C ARG A 42 18.22 -0.90 8.80
N TRP A 43 17.39 -0.44 7.86
CA TRP A 43 16.20 -1.17 7.44
C TRP A 43 16.58 -2.32 6.50
N VAL A 44 16.24 -3.55 6.89
CA VAL A 44 16.48 -4.76 6.07
C VAL A 44 15.19 -5.14 5.37
N HIS A 45 15.07 -4.75 4.10
CA HIS A 45 13.82 -4.92 3.33
C HIS A 45 13.42 -6.38 3.10
N SER A 46 14.37 -7.31 3.09
CA SER A 46 14.11 -8.75 2.94
C SER A 46 13.44 -9.38 4.16
N GLU A 47 13.67 -8.83 5.34
CA GLU A 47 13.16 -9.36 6.61
C GLU A 47 12.08 -8.46 7.24
N GLY A 48 11.94 -7.23 6.74
CA GLY A 48 10.97 -6.26 7.25
C GLY A 48 11.27 -5.78 8.66
N VAL A 49 12.55 -5.83 9.07
CA VAL A 49 13.00 -5.45 10.40
C VAL A 49 13.98 -4.27 10.35
N CYS A 50 13.98 -3.50 11.43
CA CYS A 50 14.96 -2.47 11.69
C CYS A 50 16.09 -3.06 12.55
N GLU A 51 17.29 -3.19 11.98
CA GLU A 51 18.49 -3.59 12.73
C GLU A 51 19.16 -2.34 13.32
N LYS A 52 19.63 -2.44 14.57
CA LYS A 52 20.33 -1.37 15.27
C LYS A 52 21.67 -1.84 15.78
#